data_AF-A0A2A4B5H6-F1
#
_entry.id   AF-A0A2A4B5H6-F1
#
_cell.length_a   1.000
_cell.length_b   1.000
_cell.length_c   1.000
_cell.angle_alpha   90.00
_cell.angle_beta   90.00
_cell.angle_gamma   90.00
#
_symmetry.space_group_name_H-M   'P 1'
#
loop_
_entity.id
_entity.type
_entity.pdbx_description
1 polymer ?
#
loop_
_entity_poly.entity_id
_entity_poly.type
_entity_poly.pdbx_seq_one_letter_code
_entity_poly.pdbx_strand_id
1 'polypeptide(L)'
;MADTNNAGSPGEPTFEPAVPLTAEAGEVTFEPATATETPRTAKDTIKTEASKLGSQAAEKARAFAGDGKAKASGALNDFARMMEDAAGQVDKKLGEQYGQYARSAAQSLDGFASQIDAKDIDELLEDVRGFVRKSPAVAIGTAAALGFVLARVVKAGIEPADTTTTTPTA
;
A
#
# COMPACT_ATOMS: atom_id res chain seq x y z
N MET A 1 3.21 57.09 -48.38
CA MET A 1 3.85 55.93 -47.74
C MET A 1 4.25 56.35 -46.33
N ALA A 2 3.52 55.89 -45.33
CA ALA A 2 3.90 55.88 -43.92
C ALA A 2 3.02 54.86 -43.20
N ASP A 3 3.55 53.64 -43.07
CA ASP A 3 3.08 52.59 -42.18
C ASP A 3 3.33 53.02 -40.73
N THR A 4 2.33 52.98 -39.86
CA THR A 4 2.51 53.13 -38.40
C THR A 4 1.67 52.12 -37.63
N ASN A 5 2.16 50.88 -37.65
CA ASN A 5 2.40 49.99 -36.51
C ASN A 5 1.45 50.07 -35.30
N ASN A 6 0.62 49.02 -35.27
CA ASN A 6 0.07 48.28 -34.14
C ASN A 6 1.06 48.18 -32.94
N ALA A 7 0.77 48.89 -31.85
CA ALA A 7 1.41 48.68 -30.55
C ALA A 7 0.59 47.65 -29.76
N GLY A 8 0.95 46.38 -29.89
CA GLY A 8 0.50 45.33 -28.96
C GLY A 8 1.18 45.53 -27.61
N SER A 9 0.40 45.85 -26.58
CA SER A 9 0.87 45.86 -25.19
C SER A 9 1.42 44.49 -24.81
N PRO A 10 2.58 44.42 -24.11
CA PRO A 10 3.09 43.15 -23.60
C PRO A 10 2.13 42.64 -22.51
N GLY A 11 1.56 41.45 -22.72
CA GLY A 11 0.68 40.80 -21.77
C GLY A 11 1.43 40.51 -20.47
N GLU A 12 0.96 41.10 -19.36
CA GLU A 12 1.42 40.75 -18.04
C GLU A 12 1.01 39.29 -17.74
N PRO A 13 1.92 38.41 -17.30
CA PRO A 13 1.55 37.08 -16.85
C PRO A 13 0.80 37.22 -15.53
N THR A 14 -0.53 37.28 -15.61
CA THR A 14 -1.42 37.14 -14.46
C THR A 14 -1.24 35.73 -13.90
N PHE A 15 -0.52 35.61 -12.78
CA PHE A 15 -0.48 34.37 -12.01
C PHE A 15 -1.79 34.25 -11.24
N GLU A 16 -2.74 33.51 -11.80
CA GLU A 16 -3.86 32.98 -11.01
C GLU A 16 -3.28 31.99 -10.00
N PRO A 17 -3.43 32.21 -8.68
CA PRO A 17 -3.02 31.21 -7.71
C PRO A 17 -3.81 29.93 -8.00
N ALA A 18 -3.09 28.84 -8.23
CA ALA A 18 -3.70 27.52 -8.36
C ALA A 18 -4.64 27.35 -7.16
N VAL A 19 -5.94 27.18 -7.47
CA VAL A 19 -6.94 26.77 -6.48
C VAL A 19 -6.31 25.67 -5.64
N PRO A 20 -6.29 25.79 -4.29
CA PRO A 20 -5.80 24.71 -3.47
C PRO A 20 -6.61 23.49 -3.87
N LEU A 21 -5.93 22.47 -4.39
CA LEU A 21 -6.51 21.15 -4.50
C LEU A 21 -6.79 20.77 -3.05
N THR A 22 -8.00 21.07 -2.58
CA THR A 22 -8.58 20.39 -1.44
C THR A 22 -8.40 18.94 -1.78
N ALA A 23 -7.41 18.32 -1.14
CA ALA A 23 -7.35 16.89 -1.04
C ALA A 23 -8.62 16.51 -0.30
N GLU A 24 -9.71 16.38 -1.05
CA GLU A 24 -10.75 15.43 -0.74
C GLU A 24 -10.04 14.09 -0.76
N ALA A 25 -9.36 13.78 0.36
CA ALA A 25 -9.29 12.43 0.85
C ALA A 25 -10.76 12.04 0.95
N GLY A 26 -11.27 11.47 -0.15
CA GLY A 26 -12.68 11.15 -0.30
C GLY A 26 -13.08 10.48 0.99
N GLU A 27 -14.06 11.07 1.67
CA GLU A 27 -14.73 10.37 2.75
C GLU A 27 -15.29 9.13 2.08
N VAL A 28 -14.59 8.00 2.25
CA VAL A 28 -15.13 6.70 1.89
C VAL A 28 -16.16 6.42 2.97
N THR A 29 -17.32 7.05 2.83
CA THR A 29 -18.50 6.80 3.64
C THR A 29 -18.93 5.39 3.28
N PHE A 30 -18.43 4.42 4.05
CA PHE A 30 -18.94 3.07 3.99
C PHE A 30 -20.36 3.09 4.54
N GLU A 31 -21.36 3.09 3.66
CA GLU A 31 -22.71 2.71 4.05
C GLU A 31 -22.60 1.32 4.70
N PRO A 32 -22.97 1.17 5.98
CA PRO A 32 -23.05 -0.15 6.56
C PRO A 32 -24.08 -0.89 5.73
N ALA A 33 -23.65 -1.94 5.02
CA ALA A 33 -24.56 -2.83 4.33
C ALA A 33 -25.65 -3.21 5.33
N THR A 34 -26.83 -2.64 5.15
CA THR A 34 -28.00 -2.96 5.93
C THR A 34 -28.27 -4.41 5.61
N ALA A 35 -27.78 -5.29 6.48
CA ALA A 35 -28.00 -6.72 6.42
C ALA A 35 -29.45 -6.99 6.81
N THR A 36 -30.39 -6.48 6.01
CA THR A 36 -31.78 -6.89 6.01
C THR A 36 -31.81 -8.29 5.42
N GLU A 37 -31.88 -9.26 6.33
CA GLU A 37 -32.26 -10.65 6.12
C GLU A 37 -31.29 -11.56 5.35
N THR A 38 -30.00 -11.56 5.73
CA THR A 38 -29.20 -12.78 5.54
C THR A 38 -29.71 -13.83 6.55
N PRO A 39 -30.15 -15.03 6.14
CA PRO A 39 -30.69 -16.03 7.05
C PRO A 39 -29.66 -16.32 8.15
N ARG A 40 -30.10 -16.40 9.42
CA ARG A 40 -29.22 -16.68 10.58
C ARG A 40 -28.27 -17.85 10.30
N THR A 41 -28.77 -18.87 9.61
CA THR A 41 -28.04 -20.04 9.13
C THR A 41 -26.79 -19.71 8.30
N ALA A 42 -26.85 -18.74 7.39
CA ALA A 42 -25.69 -18.36 6.59
C ALA A 42 -24.62 -17.66 7.43
N LYS A 43 -25.02 -16.81 8.38
CA LYS A 43 -24.08 -16.19 9.32
C LYS A 43 -23.41 -17.23 10.21
N ASP A 44 -24.17 -18.22 10.68
CA ASP A 44 -23.66 -19.30 11.53
C ASP A 44 -22.69 -20.23 10.79
N THR A 45 -23.01 -20.60 9.54
CA THR A 45 -22.11 -21.39 8.68
C THR A 45 -20.82 -20.62 8.37
N ILE A 46 -20.93 -19.35 7.95
CA ILE A 46 -19.77 -18.51 7.66
C ILE A 46 -18.90 -18.35 8.91
N LYS A 47 -19.51 -18.11 10.08
CA LYS A 47 -18.78 -18.00 11.34
C LYS A 47 -18.06 -19.29 11.70
N THR A 48 -18.69 -20.45 11.49
CA THR A 48 -18.10 -21.76 11.78
C THR A 48 -16.90 -22.05 10.88
N GLU A 49 -17.05 -21.87 9.57
CA GLU A 49 -15.97 -22.07 8.61
C GLU A 49 -14.84 -21.05 8.81
N ALA A 50 -15.17 -19.77 9.02
CA ALA A 50 -14.19 -18.73 9.34
C ALA A 50 -13.44 -19.03 10.64
N SER A 51 -14.11 -19.57 11.66
CA SER A 51 -13.46 -19.95 12.93
C SER A 51 -12.52 -21.13 12.75
N LYS A 52 -12.91 -22.14 11.96
CA LYS A 52 -12.08 -23.30 11.64
C LYS A 52 -10.85 -22.90 10.82
N LEU A 53 -11.06 -22.15 9.74
CA LEU A 53 -9.99 -21.65 8.88
C LEU A 53 -9.08 -20.68 9.64
N GLY A 54 -9.66 -19.78 10.43
CA GLY A 54 -8.94 -18.83 11.28
C GLY A 54 -8.09 -19.53 12.33
N SER A 55 -8.57 -20.61 12.94
CA SER A 55 -7.79 -21.39 13.91
C SER A 55 -6.57 -22.05 13.26
N GLN A 56 -6.75 -22.67 12.09
CA GLN A 56 -5.65 -23.27 11.33
C GLN A 56 -4.63 -22.22 10.86
N ALA A 57 -5.12 -21.08 10.37
CA ALA A 57 -4.27 -19.97 9.95
C ALA A 57 -3.51 -19.39 11.14
N ALA A 58 -4.14 -19.23 12.30
CA ALA A 58 -3.52 -18.72 13.52
C ALA A 58 -2.44 -19.67 14.04
N GLU A 59 -2.68 -20.98 14.02
CA GLU A 59 -1.69 -21.98 14.43
C GLU A 59 -0.47 -22.01 13.51
N LYS A 60 -0.70 -21.95 12.19
CA LYS A 60 0.39 -21.75 11.22
C LYS A 60 1.09 -20.41 11.43
N ALA A 61 0.37 -19.32 11.59
CA ALA A 61 0.94 -17.99 11.80
C ALA A 61 1.82 -17.96 13.05
N ARG A 62 1.42 -18.61 14.15
CA ARG A 62 2.26 -18.76 15.36
C ARG A 62 3.53 -19.55 15.09
N ALA A 63 3.43 -20.67 14.36
CA ALA A 63 4.60 -21.45 13.96
C ALA A 63 5.54 -20.62 13.04
N PHE A 64 4.99 -19.83 12.13
CA PHE A 64 5.75 -18.92 11.28
C PHE A 64 6.32 -17.71 12.03
N ALA A 65 5.65 -17.22 13.07
CA ALA A 65 6.12 -16.07 13.86
C ALA A 65 7.42 -16.38 14.59
N GLY A 66 7.59 -17.61 15.10
CA GLY A 66 8.84 -18.05 15.73
C GLY A 66 10.06 -18.02 14.80
N ASP A 67 9.87 -18.38 13.53
CA ASP A 67 10.93 -18.40 12.49
C ASP A 67 10.94 -17.14 11.61
N GLY A 68 9.96 -16.28 11.78
CA GLY A 68 9.57 -15.28 10.78
C GLY A 68 10.63 -14.20 10.62
N LYS A 69 11.24 -13.77 11.72
CA LYS A 69 12.28 -12.73 11.69
C LYS A 69 13.48 -13.16 10.86
N ALA A 70 13.98 -14.39 11.03
CA ALA A 70 15.15 -14.88 10.31
C ALA A 70 14.86 -15.09 8.81
N LYS A 71 13.69 -15.66 8.47
CA LYS A 71 13.28 -15.85 7.07
C LYS A 71 13.01 -14.52 6.37
N ALA A 72 12.31 -13.61 7.04
CA ALA A 72 12.04 -12.28 6.53
C ALA A 72 13.31 -11.45 6.38
N SER A 73 14.23 -11.50 7.36
CA SER A 73 15.51 -10.78 7.27
C SER A 73 16.37 -11.30 6.14
N GLY A 74 16.37 -12.62 5.88
CA GLY A 74 17.06 -13.22 4.74
C GLY A 74 16.50 -12.71 3.40
N ALA A 75 15.18 -12.84 3.20
CA ALA A 75 14.52 -12.37 1.98
C ALA A 75 14.68 -10.85 1.77
N LEU A 76 14.61 -10.05 2.85
CA LEU A 76 14.80 -8.61 2.79
C LEU A 76 16.23 -8.24 2.47
N ASN A 77 17.23 -8.95 3.01
CA ASN A 77 18.63 -8.73 2.66
C ASN A 77 18.88 -9.03 1.16
N ASP A 78 18.29 -10.10 0.64
CA ASP A 78 18.42 -10.44 -0.79
C ASP A 78 17.76 -9.39 -1.67
N PHE A 79 16.57 -8.92 -1.29
CA PHE A 79 15.89 -7.81 -1.97
C PHE A 79 16.69 -6.49 -1.88
N ALA A 80 17.25 -6.16 -0.71
CA ALA A 80 18.05 -4.97 -0.51
C ALA A 80 19.32 -4.99 -1.38
N ARG A 81 19.97 -6.15 -1.52
CA ARG A 81 21.10 -6.33 -2.45
C ARG A 81 20.70 -6.10 -3.90
N MET A 82 19.53 -6.60 -4.31
CA MET A 82 19.00 -6.39 -5.66
C MET A 82 18.66 -4.92 -5.92
N MET A 83 18.12 -4.22 -4.92
CA MET A 83 17.83 -2.78 -4.98
C MET A 83 19.11 -1.94 -4.95
N GLU A 84 20.13 -2.29 -4.18
CA GLU A 84 21.42 -1.60 -4.15
C GLU A 84 22.12 -1.71 -5.51
N ASP A 85 22.11 -2.91 -6.12
CA ASP A 85 22.65 -3.14 -7.47
C ASP A 85 21.89 -2.34 -8.54
N ALA A 86 20.56 -2.21 -8.41
CA ALA A 86 19.74 -1.37 -9.28
C ALA A 86 19.95 0.14 -9.02
N ALA A 87 20.06 0.55 -7.75
CA ALA A 87 20.27 1.94 -7.34
C ALA A 87 21.64 2.44 -7.79
N GLY A 88 22.70 1.63 -7.70
CA GLY A 88 24.02 1.96 -8.24
C GLY A 88 24.01 2.23 -9.76
N GLN A 89 23.04 1.65 -10.48
CA GLN A 89 22.81 1.94 -11.90
C GLN A 89 22.00 3.22 -12.14
N VAL A 90 21.13 3.59 -11.19
CA VAL A 90 20.17 4.71 -11.28
C VAL A 90 20.70 6.01 -10.68
N ASP A 91 21.56 5.96 -9.66
CA ASP A 91 22.17 7.10 -8.95
C ASP A 91 22.96 8.02 -9.90
N LYS A 92 23.43 7.49 -11.03
CA LYS A 92 24.06 8.27 -12.11
C LYS A 92 23.12 9.24 -12.84
N LYS A 93 21.80 9.21 -12.58
CA LYS A 93 20.79 9.98 -13.34
C LYS A 93 19.80 10.80 -12.49
N LEU A 94 19.76 10.62 -11.17
CA LEU A 94 18.76 11.25 -10.31
C LEU A 94 19.39 12.36 -9.45
N GLY A 95 19.32 13.61 -9.93
CA GLY A 95 19.84 14.79 -9.21
C GLY A 95 19.06 15.17 -7.94
N GLU A 96 19.54 16.20 -7.24
CA GLU A 96 19.14 16.66 -5.89
C GLU A 96 17.63 16.77 -5.60
N GLN A 97 16.77 17.02 -6.60
CA GLN A 97 15.33 17.24 -6.38
C GLN A 97 14.56 16.01 -5.89
N TYR A 98 15.03 14.79 -6.14
CA TYR A 98 14.39 13.57 -5.63
C TYR A 98 14.75 13.27 -4.15
N GLY A 99 15.81 13.89 -3.63
CA GLY A 99 16.30 13.64 -2.26
C GLY A 99 15.37 14.14 -1.16
N GLN A 100 14.63 15.24 -1.40
CA GLN A 100 13.78 15.85 -0.39
C GLN A 100 12.49 15.05 -0.15
N TYR A 101 11.90 14.49 -1.21
CA TYR A 101 10.74 13.60 -1.04
C TYR A 101 11.14 12.29 -0.35
N ALA A 102 12.31 11.75 -0.70
CA ALA A 102 12.88 10.58 -0.04
C ALA A 102 13.15 10.83 1.45
N ARG A 103 13.66 12.01 1.82
CA ARG A 103 13.96 12.36 3.21
C ARG A 103 12.70 12.55 4.07
N SER A 104 11.65 13.18 3.55
CA SER A 104 10.37 13.30 4.25
C SER A 104 9.69 11.94 4.44
N ALA A 105 9.70 11.09 3.42
CA ALA A 105 9.19 9.73 3.54
C ALA A 105 10.00 8.92 4.56
N ALA A 106 11.33 9.08 4.56
CA ALA A 106 12.20 8.42 5.52
C ALA A 106 11.92 8.87 6.97
N GLN A 107 11.69 10.17 7.22
CA GLN A 107 11.35 10.66 8.56
C GLN A 107 10.02 10.11 9.08
N SER A 108 8.98 10.06 8.24
CA SER A 108 7.70 9.46 8.62
C SER A 108 7.83 7.97 8.90
N LEU A 109 8.63 7.26 8.10
CA LEU A 109 8.87 5.82 8.28
C LEU A 109 9.70 5.52 9.53
N ASP A 110 10.70 6.34 9.85
CA ASP A 110 11.55 6.22 11.03
C ASP A 110 10.76 6.44 12.34
N GLY A 111 9.87 7.45 12.36
CA GLY A 111 8.96 7.67 13.48
C GLY A 111 7.94 6.54 13.68
N PHE A 112 7.56 5.87 12.60
CA PHE A 112 6.70 4.68 12.66
C PHE A 112 7.48 3.43 13.13
N ALA A 113 8.69 3.22 12.61
CA ALA A 113 9.57 2.14 13.03
C ALA A 113 9.90 2.22 14.52
N SER A 114 10.20 3.42 15.03
CA SER A 114 10.46 3.65 16.45
C SER A 114 9.26 3.32 17.35
N GLN A 115 8.03 3.56 16.87
CA GLN A 115 6.81 3.19 17.59
C GLN A 115 6.57 1.68 17.59
N ILE A 116 6.96 0.97 16.54
CA ILE A 116 6.88 -0.49 16.49
C ILE A 116 7.96 -1.11 17.38
N ASP A 117 9.18 -0.58 17.35
CA ASP A 117 10.31 -1.11 18.13
C ASP A 117 10.13 -0.90 19.64
N ALA A 118 9.53 0.24 20.03
CA ALA A 118 9.25 0.56 21.42
C ALA A 118 8.04 -0.18 22.01
N LYS A 119 7.22 -0.86 21.19
CA LYS A 119 6.02 -1.55 21.65
C LYS A 119 6.18 -3.05 21.62
N ASP A 120 5.78 -3.70 22.70
CA ASP A 120 5.66 -5.14 22.73
C ASP A 120 4.54 -5.62 21.79
N ILE A 121 4.73 -6.81 21.20
CA ILE A 121 3.74 -7.41 20.29
C ILE A 121 2.37 -7.55 20.97
N ASP A 122 2.36 -7.86 22.27
CA ASP A 122 1.13 -7.98 23.06
C ASP A 122 0.41 -6.64 23.20
N GLU A 123 1.15 -5.54 23.34
CA GLU A 123 0.61 -4.18 23.45
C GLU A 123 0.06 -3.70 22.10
N LEU A 124 0.76 -4.00 21.00
CA LEU A 124 0.27 -3.76 19.64
C LEU A 124 -1.03 -4.54 19.35
N LEU A 125 -1.11 -5.80 19.80
CA LEU A 125 -2.30 -6.62 19.65
C LEU A 125 -3.51 -6.05 20.40
N GLU A 126 -3.32 -5.54 21.62
CA GLU A 126 -4.37 -4.93 22.42
C GLU A 126 -4.87 -3.63 21.75
N ASP A 127 -3.96 -2.78 21.26
CA ASP A 127 -4.29 -1.55 20.53
C ASP A 127 -5.05 -1.83 19.23
N VAL A 128 -4.58 -2.79 18.43
CA VAL A 128 -5.24 -3.22 17.19
C VAL A 128 -6.62 -3.78 17.50
N ARG A 129 -6.76 -4.58 18.56
CA ARG A 129 -8.07 -5.09 19.00
C ARG A 129 -9.02 -3.96 19.40
N GLY A 130 -8.49 -2.94 20.07
CA GLY A 130 -9.21 -1.70 20.38
C GLY A 130 -9.71 -0.98 19.12
N PHE A 131 -8.84 -0.82 18.12
CA PHE A 131 -9.17 -0.18 16.84
C PHE A 131 -10.23 -0.95 16.04
N VAL A 132 -10.10 -2.28 15.95
CA VAL A 132 -11.08 -3.15 15.28
C VAL A 132 -12.45 -3.04 15.96
N ARG A 133 -12.50 -2.99 17.29
CA ARG A 133 -13.76 -2.81 18.04
C ARG A 133 -14.36 -1.42 17.86
N LYS A 134 -13.51 -0.38 17.76
CA LYS A 134 -13.93 1.00 17.55
C LYS A 134 -14.56 1.19 16.16
N SER A 135 -13.95 0.58 15.15
CA SER A 135 -14.29 0.78 13.74
C SER A 135 -14.28 -0.55 12.96
N PRO A 136 -15.32 -1.40 13.10
CA PRO A 136 -15.36 -2.70 12.42
C PRO A 136 -15.35 -2.60 10.89
N ALA A 137 -15.95 -1.54 10.30
CA ALA A 137 -15.96 -1.34 8.86
C ALA A 137 -14.56 -1.09 8.29
N VAL A 138 -13.75 -0.26 8.97
CA VAL A 138 -12.36 0.04 8.56
C VAL A 138 -11.53 -1.23 8.58
N ALA A 139 -11.64 -2.03 9.65
CA ALA A 139 -10.93 -3.29 9.77
C ALA A 139 -11.28 -4.27 8.63
N ILE A 140 -12.57 -4.42 8.32
CA ILE A 140 -13.03 -5.29 7.21
C ILE A 140 -12.50 -4.79 5.87
N GLY A 141 -12.57 -3.47 5.61
CA GLY A 141 -12.06 -2.86 4.39
C GLY A 141 -10.55 -3.07 4.21
N THR A 142 -9.76 -2.80 5.25
CA THR A 142 -8.30 -2.99 5.21
C THR A 142 -7.93 -4.46 5.06
N ALA A 143 -8.61 -5.38 5.76
CA ALA A 143 -8.38 -6.81 5.62
C ALA A 143 -8.68 -7.31 4.21
N ALA A 144 -9.78 -6.86 3.60
CA ALA A 144 -10.12 -7.19 2.23
C ALA A 144 -9.10 -6.65 1.22
N ALA A 145 -8.66 -5.39 1.39
CA ALA A 145 -7.65 -4.78 0.53
C ALA A 145 -6.30 -5.51 0.62
N LEU A 146 -5.80 -5.77 1.84
CA LEU A 146 -4.57 -6.51 2.07
C LEU A 146 -4.67 -7.93 1.49
N GLY A 147 -5.78 -8.62 1.74
CA GLY A 147 -6.05 -9.95 1.19
C GLY A 147 -6.06 -9.95 -0.35
N PHE A 148 -6.64 -8.94 -0.98
CA PHE A 148 -6.64 -8.80 -2.44
C PHE A 148 -5.23 -8.56 -2.99
N VAL A 149 -4.43 -7.70 -2.37
CA VAL A 149 -3.05 -7.46 -2.80
C VAL A 149 -2.23 -8.74 -2.71
N LEU A 150 -2.31 -9.47 -1.59
CA LEU A 150 -1.63 -10.75 -1.44
C LEU A 150 -2.12 -11.77 -2.48
N ALA A 151 -3.43 -11.89 -2.69
CA ALA A 151 -4.02 -12.76 -3.71
C ALA A 151 -3.53 -12.39 -5.11
N ARG A 152 -3.40 -11.08 -5.40
CA ARG A 152 -2.91 -10.59 -6.70
C ARG A 152 -1.44 -10.92 -6.91
N VAL A 153 -0.58 -10.77 -5.89
CA VAL A 153 0.84 -11.14 -5.99
C VAL A 153 0.99 -12.64 -6.20
N VAL A 154 0.27 -13.44 -5.41
CA VAL A 154 0.26 -14.90 -5.55
C VAL A 154 -0.26 -15.30 -6.93
N LYS A 155 -1.37 -14.71 -7.41
CA LYS A 155 -1.92 -14.97 -8.74
C LYS A 155 -0.97 -14.55 -9.86
N ALA A 156 -0.35 -13.37 -9.76
CA ALA A 156 0.61 -12.87 -10.73
C ALA A 156 1.92 -13.67 -10.74
N GLY A 157 2.30 -14.28 -9.61
CA GLY A 157 3.46 -15.17 -9.52
C GLY A 157 3.19 -16.62 -9.93
N ILE A 158 1.94 -17.08 -9.88
CA ILE A 158 1.51 -18.44 -10.31
C ILE A 158 1.02 -18.44 -11.76
N GLU A 159 0.81 -17.28 -12.40
CA GLU A 159 0.92 -17.21 -13.84
C GLU A 159 2.41 -17.31 -14.20
N PRO A 160 2.92 -18.48 -14.65
CA PRO A 160 4.07 -18.41 -15.51
C PRO A 160 3.67 -17.47 -16.64
N ALA A 161 4.49 -16.45 -16.85
CA ALA A 161 4.55 -15.82 -18.15
C ALA A 161 4.84 -16.95 -19.14
N ASP A 162 3.79 -17.49 -19.77
CA ASP A 162 3.94 -18.37 -20.91
C ASP A 162 4.58 -17.53 -22.01
N THR A 163 5.90 -17.65 -22.07
CA THR A 163 6.74 -17.79 -23.26
C THR A 163 6.57 -16.74 -24.35
N THR A 164 7.62 -15.93 -24.50
CA THR A 164 8.35 -15.79 -25.77
C THR A 164 7.73 -16.54 -26.96
N THR A 165 7.03 -15.81 -27.83
CA THR A 165 7.12 -16.08 -29.27
C THR A 165 7.76 -14.85 -29.91
N THR A 166 9.08 -14.85 -29.87
CA THR A 166 9.88 -14.29 -30.96
C THR A 166 9.35 -14.91 -32.25
N THR A 167 8.81 -14.10 -33.16
CA THR A 167 8.75 -14.46 -34.57
C THR A 167 10.03 -13.90 -35.20
N PRO A 168 11.07 -14.71 -35.44
CA PRO A 168 12.07 -14.36 -36.44
C PRO A 168 11.55 -14.77 -37.82
N THR A 169 11.97 -14.04 -38.86
CA THR A 169 11.84 -14.35 -40.32
C THR A 169 10.53 -13.85 -40.96
N ALA A 170 10.51 -13.07 -42.06
CA ALA A 170 11.54 -12.63 -43.01
C ALA A 170 11.26 -11.18 -43.44
#